data_AF-A0A1Q3GFV1-F1
#
_entry.id   AF-A0A1Q3GFV1-F1
#
_cell.length_a   1.000
_cell.length_b   1.000
_cell.length_c   1.000
_cell.angle_alpha   90.00
_cell.angle_beta   90.00
_cell.angle_gamma   90.00
#
_symmetry.space_group_name_H-M   'P 1'
#
loop_
_entity.id
_entity.type
_entity.pdbx_description
1 polymer ?
#
loop_
_entity_poly.entity_id
_entity_poly.type
_entity_poly.pdbx_seq_one_letter_code
_entity_poly.pdbx_strand_id
1 'polypeptide(L)'
;MKTSKNQTHLIAHLLDHLQIPYTIPFLKKYLFSSPDTGNLKSFAELFDLYHVPNLAVQIEPHQLPEVDLPAIVQAAEGDNSLVVLHQYNSEKATYYDIEQGMVEVSADEFHQKWSGVVLLLSPDENSREPQHKDNQKNVRQRQLNKFLGTGLLGGVFACALFLFASWWYSALFLVIALGLGVSLILLLNEMGKGNQVINQICNINKATSCEDVTNSAQSKFLGWLSWAEIGLLYFSGFALTMLVLALTGSIAQGMVLLAVLSATVLVYPVFSIYYQAFVVKKWCVLCLVVQGILLTTFGLLASSLSEVTQISLSVQIVLPIVLGFTLPLAIWLNIRHQFIDSEVEDEHRSTLELIRNFEVFDAFLERQPVQDITPLDLDLRLGNAEAPNEIVMVSNPFCPPCAETHKEFDELLKYYGEEVVLNIRFIPDFRHQDNEKNLVIRHLLSLKGTPQMANALNDWYALRDYEKFKKLYPIDEMIEHSDLLPYSVWVDQLGIDATPTIFVNGRKLEKPYYARHLKYHLRGIIEKNAEVFA
;
A
#
# COMPACT_ATOMS: atom_id res chain seq x y z
N MET A 1 -16.25 -13.99 -1.07
CA MET A 1 -15.36 -14.09 -2.26
C MET A 1 -16.08 -13.92 -3.60
N LYS A 2 -17.37 -14.30 -3.74
CA LYS A 2 -18.18 -14.00 -4.95
C LYS A 2 -18.63 -12.53 -5.00
N THR A 3 -19.32 -12.03 -3.97
CA THR A 3 -19.75 -10.62 -3.81
C THR A 3 -18.61 -9.62 -3.99
N SER A 4 -17.44 -9.92 -3.42
CA SER A 4 -16.24 -9.07 -3.52
C SER A 4 -15.72 -8.93 -4.95
N LYS A 5 -15.71 -10.01 -5.76
CA LYS A 5 -15.28 -9.92 -7.17
C LYS A 5 -16.26 -9.08 -7.98
N ASN A 6 -17.55 -9.22 -7.69
CA ASN A 6 -18.63 -8.61 -8.45
C ASN A 6 -18.59 -7.07 -8.44
N GLN A 7 -18.39 -6.46 -7.26
CA GLN A 7 -18.39 -4.99 -7.12
C GLN A 7 -17.21 -4.30 -7.80
N THR A 8 -16.02 -4.94 -7.78
CA THR A 8 -14.86 -4.41 -8.50
C THR A 8 -15.13 -4.30 -10.00
N HIS A 9 -15.87 -5.26 -10.58
CA HIS A 9 -16.19 -5.24 -12.00
C HIS A 9 -17.21 -4.16 -12.35
N LEU A 10 -18.24 -3.96 -11.52
CA LEU A 10 -19.22 -2.88 -11.69
C LEU A 10 -18.56 -1.50 -11.76
N ILE A 11 -17.71 -1.20 -10.77
CA ILE A 11 -17.01 0.09 -10.70
C ILE A 11 -15.96 0.22 -11.79
N ALA A 12 -15.21 -0.85 -12.10
CA ALA A 12 -14.27 -0.82 -13.22
C ALA A 12 -14.97 -0.48 -14.55
N HIS A 13 -16.12 -1.10 -14.82
CA HIS A 13 -16.93 -0.80 -16.01
C HIS A 13 -17.36 0.67 -16.08
N LEU A 14 -17.79 1.22 -14.95
CA LEU A 14 -18.19 2.63 -14.86
C LEU A 14 -16.99 3.58 -15.04
N LEU A 15 -15.87 3.33 -14.36
CA LEU A 15 -14.65 4.13 -14.48
C LEU A 15 -14.08 4.10 -15.91
N ASP A 16 -14.13 2.94 -16.58
CA ASP A 16 -13.73 2.81 -17.99
C ASP A 16 -14.62 3.68 -18.91
N HIS A 17 -15.94 3.68 -18.69
CA HIS A 17 -16.87 4.48 -19.48
C HIS A 17 -16.72 5.99 -19.23
N LEU A 18 -16.40 6.37 -17.99
CA LEU A 18 -16.11 7.76 -17.60
C LEU A 18 -14.67 8.19 -17.92
N GLN A 19 -13.84 7.29 -18.47
CA GLN A 19 -12.42 7.53 -18.78
C GLN A 19 -11.57 7.97 -17.58
N ILE A 20 -11.96 7.55 -16.37
CA ILE A 20 -11.25 7.90 -15.14
C ILE A 20 -10.07 6.92 -14.96
N PRO A 21 -8.81 7.38 -14.82
CA PRO A 21 -7.67 6.48 -14.68
C PRO A 21 -7.65 5.73 -13.33
N TYR A 22 -7.54 4.39 -13.38
CA TYR A 22 -7.46 3.54 -12.19
C TYR A 22 -6.61 2.27 -12.37
N THR A 23 -6.27 1.62 -11.26
CA THR A 23 -5.63 0.31 -11.22
C THR A 23 -6.49 -0.69 -10.44
N ILE A 24 -6.66 -1.90 -10.98
CA ILE A 24 -7.45 -2.96 -10.34
C ILE A 24 -6.99 -3.27 -8.90
N PRO A 25 -5.67 -3.35 -8.58
CA PRO A 25 -5.24 -3.59 -7.21
C PRO A 25 -5.63 -2.48 -6.24
N PHE A 26 -5.55 -1.21 -6.64
CA PHE A 26 -5.97 -0.10 -5.80
C PHE A 26 -7.48 -0.12 -5.56
N LEU A 27 -8.25 -0.30 -6.63
CA LEU A 27 -9.71 -0.39 -6.56
C LEU A 27 -10.14 -1.50 -5.60
N LYS A 28 -9.54 -2.69 -5.72
CA LYS A 28 -9.77 -3.81 -4.78
C LYS A 28 -9.38 -3.45 -3.36
N LYS A 29 -8.17 -2.92 -3.15
CA LYS A 29 -7.71 -2.52 -1.81
C LYS A 29 -8.71 -1.58 -1.14
N TYR A 30 -9.22 -0.60 -1.88
CA TYR A 30 -10.13 0.39 -1.34
C TYR A 30 -11.54 -0.16 -1.08
N LEU A 31 -12.16 -0.78 -2.08
CA LEU A 31 -13.51 -1.34 -1.91
C LEU A 31 -13.57 -2.35 -0.76
N PHE A 32 -12.51 -3.12 -0.59
CA PHE A 32 -12.45 -4.17 0.44
C PHE A 32 -11.99 -3.70 1.81
N SER A 33 -11.53 -2.46 1.94
CA SER A 33 -11.22 -1.83 3.24
C SER A 33 -12.28 -0.83 3.66
N SER A 34 -13.44 -0.79 2.98
CA SER A 34 -14.57 0.03 3.41
C SER A 34 -15.38 -0.75 4.46
N PRO A 35 -15.74 -0.16 5.60
CA PRO A 35 -16.65 -0.80 6.56
C PRO A 35 -18.03 -1.08 5.95
N ASP A 36 -18.37 -0.29 4.94
CA ASP A 36 -19.63 -0.26 4.21
C ASP A 36 -19.53 -1.05 2.89
N THR A 37 -18.70 -2.10 2.85
CA THR A 37 -18.34 -2.82 1.62
C THR A 37 -19.58 -3.20 0.81
N GLY A 38 -19.73 -2.57 -0.36
CA GLY A 38 -20.73 -2.97 -1.35
C GLY A 38 -22.04 -2.22 -1.34
N ASN A 39 -22.18 -1.21 -0.49
CA ASN A 39 -23.30 -0.30 -0.53
C ASN A 39 -22.93 0.99 -1.31
N LEU A 40 -23.94 1.81 -1.59
CA LEU A 40 -23.79 3.06 -2.33
C LEU A 40 -22.82 4.04 -1.65
N LYS A 41 -22.78 4.06 -0.32
CA LYS A 41 -21.87 4.90 0.48
C LYS A 41 -20.41 4.56 0.21
N SER A 42 -20.05 3.27 0.16
CA SER A 42 -18.67 2.85 -0.16
C SER A 42 -18.22 3.28 -1.56
N PHE A 43 -19.17 3.42 -2.50
CA PHE A 43 -18.89 3.92 -3.85
C PHE A 43 -18.75 5.43 -3.86
N ALA A 44 -19.64 6.16 -3.18
CA ALA A 44 -19.51 7.61 -2.98
C ALA A 44 -18.15 7.97 -2.36
N GLU A 45 -17.73 7.28 -1.29
CA GLU A 45 -16.41 7.46 -0.66
C GLU A 45 -15.24 7.17 -1.62
N LEU A 46 -15.40 6.22 -2.54
CA LEU A 46 -14.38 5.92 -3.55
C LEU A 46 -14.30 7.05 -4.58
N PHE A 47 -15.43 7.58 -5.00
CA PHE A 47 -15.50 8.70 -5.94
C PHE A 47 -14.94 9.98 -5.31
N ASP A 48 -15.23 10.26 -4.04
CA ASP A 48 -14.58 11.35 -3.28
C ASP A 48 -13.06 11.21 -3.27
N LEU A 49 -12.55 10.00 -2.98
CA LEU A 49 -11.12 9.73 -3.00
C LEU A 49 -10.51 9.94 -4.40
N TYR A 50 -11.28 9.68 -5.46
CA TYR A 50 -10.87 9.88 -6.84
C TYR A 50 -11.07 11.33 -7.29
N HIS A 51 -11.57 12.21 -6.41
CA HIS A 51 -11.99 13.58 -6.71
C HIS A 51 -13.05 13.65 -7.82
N VAL A 52 -13.99 12.71 -7.82
CA VAL A 52 -15.16 12.70 -8.68
C VAL A 52 -16.34 13.28 -7.89
N PRO A 53 -16.82 14.49 -8.19
CA PRO A 53 -18.05 15.02 -7.62
C PRO A 53 -19.18 14.02 -7.78
N ASN A 54 -19.85 13.70 -6.67
CA ASN A 54 -20.91 12.71 -6.66
C ASN A 54 -21.99 13.05 -5.64
N LEU A 55 -23.23 12.72 -5.99
CA LEU A 55 -24.40 13.01 -5.16
C LEU A 55 -25.39 11.85 -5.20
N ALA A 56 -25.73 11.32 -4.03
CA ALA A 56 -26.79 10.33 -3.90
C ALA A 56 -28.13 11.06 -3.72
N VAL A 57 -29.08 10.81 -4.61
CA VAL A 57 -30.43 11.41 -4.59
C VAL A 57 -31.50 10.34 -4.68
N GLN A 58 -32.63 10.61 -4.04
CA GLN A 58 -33.87 9.89 -4.29
C GLN A 58 -34.72 10.74 -5.24
N ILE A 59 -35.00 10.21 -6.42
CA ILE A 59 -35.74 10.91 -7.48
C ILE A 59 -36.90 10.06 -7.99
N GLU A 60 -37.86 10.73 -8.61
CA GLU A 60 -38.99 10.06 -9.25
C GLU A 60 -38.69 9.70 -10.71
N PRO A 61 -39.41 8.71 -11.30
CA PRO A 61 -39.22 8.28 -12.69
C PRO A 61 -39.24 9.39 -13.74
N HIS A 62 -40.00 10.46 -13.49
CA HIS A 62 -40.14 11.58 -14.41
C HIS A 62 -38.90 12.50 -14.43
N GLN A 63 -38.04 12.43 -13.40
CA GLN A 63 -36.82 13.23 -13.28
C GLN A 63 -35.59 12.49 -13.85
N LEU A 64 -35.68 11.17 -14.02
CA LEU A 64 -34.60 10.34 -14.55
C LEU A 64 -34.09 10.76 -15.95
N PRO A 65 -34.89 11.31 -16.88
CA PRO A 65 -34.37 11.85 -18.14
C PRO A 65 -33.44 13.06 -17.98
N GLU A 66 -33.47 13.77 -16.84
CA GLU A 66 -32.64 14.95 -16.56
C GLU A 66 -31.29 14.58 -15.95
N VAL A 67 -31.08 13.29 -15.64
CA VAL A 67 -29.85 12.77 -15.04
C VAL A 67 -28.77 12.58 -16.09
N ASP A 68 -27.58 13.10 -15.81
CA ASP A 68 -26.38 12.79 -16.58
C ASP A 68 -25.99 11.31 -16.39
N LEU A 69 -25.87 10.58 -17.50
CA LEU A 69 -25.50 9.16 -17.54
C LEU A 69 -24.06 8.98 -18.06
N PRO A 70 -23.33 7.94 -17.62
CA PRO A 70 -23.80 6.83 -16.79
C PRO A 70 -23.86 7.15 -15.28
N ALA A 71 -24.84 6.56 -14.60
CA ALA A 71 -25.06 6.72 -13.15
C ALA A 71 -25.23 5.36 -12.45
N ILE A 72 -24.93 5.28 -11.14
CA ILE A 72 -25.22 4.06 -10.36
C ILE A 72 -26.64 4.16 -9.83
N VAL A 73 -27.43 3.12 -10.03
CA VAL A 73 -28.81 3.04 -9.53
C VAL A 73 -28.98 1.80 -8.67
N GLN A 74 -29.84 1.92 -7.65
CA GLN A 74 -30.10 0.85 -6.71
C GLN A 74 -31.40 0.14 -7.08
N ALA A 75 -31.34 -1.18 -7.25
CA ALA A 75 -32.51 -2.01 -7.51
C ALA A 75 -33.35 -2.21 -6.24
N ALA A 76 -34.66 -2.37 -6.42
CA ALA A 76 -35.64 -2.55 -5.36
C ALA A 76 -35.72 -3.99 -4.83
N GLU A 77 -35.29 -5.00 -5.59
CA GLU A 77 -35.37 -6.40 -5.18
C GLU A 77 -34.27 -6.79 -4.18
N GLY A 78 -34.67 -7.06 -2.93
CA GLY A 78 -34.15 -8.08 -2.00
C GLY A 78 -32.71 -8.01 -1.48
N ASP A 79 -31.75 -7.50 -2.27
CA ASP A 79 -30.31 -7.60 -2.00
C ASP A 79 -29.58 -6.27 -2.20
N ASN A 80 -30.31 -5.16 -2.28
CA ASN A 80 -29.73 -3.82 -2.42
C ASN A 80 -28.79 -3.71 -3.64
N SER A 81 -29.08 -4.46 -4.70
CA SER A 81 -28.15 -4.63 -5.82
C SER A 81 -27.96 -3.31 -6.58
N LEU A 82 -26.70 -3.02 -6.92
CA LEU A 82 -26.30 -1.81 -7.61
C LEU A 82 -26.01 -2.14 -9.08
N VAL A 83 -26.59 -1.36 -9.99
CA VAL A 83 -26.38 -1.48 -11.43
C VAL A 83 -25.96 -0.13 -12.02
N VAL A 84 -25.30 -0.15 -13.19
CA VAL A 84 -24.89 1.10 -13.87
C VAL A 84 -25.86 1.39 -15.00
N LEU A 85 -26.66 2.45 -14.85
CA LEU A 85 -27.56 2.92 -15.91
C LEU A 85 -26.76 3.68 -16.96
N HIS A 86 -26.84 3.26 -18.23
CA HIS A 86 -26.13 3.86 -19.37
C HIS A 86 -27.02 4.73 -20.23
N GLN A 87 -28.26 4.29 -20.45
CA GLN A 87 -29.23 4.99 -21.28
C GLN A 87 -30.62 4.85 -20.68
N TYR A 88 -31.38 5.94 -20.75
CA TYR A 88 -32.77 5.94 -20.34
C TYR A 88 -33.56 6.89 -21.24
N ASN A 89 -34.71 6.44 -21.73
CA ASN A 89 -35.69 7.26 -22.44
C ASN A 89 -37.11 6.77 -22.12
N SER A 90 -38.13 7.38 -22.73
CA SER A 90 -39.53 7.05 -22.48
C SER A 90 -39.93 5.62 -22.87
N GLU A 91 -39.14 4.91 -23.67
CA GLU A 91 -39.46 3.57 -24.16
C GLU A 91 -38.60 2.49 -23.50
N LYS A 92 -37.32 2.76 -23.27
CA LYS A 92 -36.33 1.77 -22.84
C LYS A 92 -35.29 2.30 -21.87
N ALA A 93 -34.77 1.38 -21.07
CA ALA A 93 -33.62 1.59 -20.20
C ALA A 93 -32.55 0.55 -20.52
N THR A 94 -31.29 0.99 -20.57
CA THR A 94 -30.13 0.11 -20.73
C THR A 94 -29.21 0.26 -19.54
N TYR A 95 -29.01 -0.82 -18.80
CA TYR A 95 -28.14 -0.84 -17.63
C TYR A 95 -27.18 -2.03 -17.68
N TYR A 96 -26.05 -1.90 -17.01
CA TYR A 96 -25.07 -2.96 -16.82
C TYR A 96 -25.31 -3.62 -15.47
N ASP A 97 -25.64 -4.91 -15.53
CA ASP A 97 -25.74 -5.83 -14.41
C ASP A 97 -24.52 -6.74 -14.36
N ILE A 98 -24.04 -7.06 -13.15
CA ILE A 98 -22.81 -7.83 -12.99
C ILE A 98 -22.97 -9.29 -13.43
N GLU A 99 -24.17 -9.86 -13.27
CA GLU A 99 -24.46 -11.25 -13.61
C GLU A 99 -24.89 -11.40 -15.07
N GLN A 100 -25.64 -10.44 -15.59
CA GLN A 100 -26.26 -10.51 -16.92
C GLN A 100 -25.52 -9.70 -17.99
N GLY A 101 -24.59 -8.82 -17.60
CA GLY A 101 -23.93 -7.90 -18.51
C GLY A 101 -24.84 -6.73 -18.89
N MET A 102 -24.77 -6.26 -20.14
CA MET A 102 -25.65 -5.19 -20.61
C MET A 102 -27.06 -5.74 -20.82
N VAL A 103 -28.04 -5.17 -20.11
CA VAL A 103 -29.45 -5.53 -20.18
C VAL A 103 -30.23 -4.34 -20.73
N GLU A 104 -31.10 -4.61 -21.70
CA GLU A 104 -32.08 -3.65 -22.22
C GLU A 104 -33.48 -4.11 -21.81
N VAL A 105 -34.23 -3.23 -21.16
CA VAL A 105 -35.61 -3.45 -20.70
C VAL A 105 -36.49 -2.27 -21.10
N SER A 106 -37.81 -2.42 -21.01
CA SER A 106 -38.71 -1.27 -21.16
C SER A 106 -38.58 -0.31 -19.97
N ALA A 107 -38.92 0.96 -20.18
CA ALA A 107 -38.91 1.97 -19.10
C ALA A 107 -39.80 1.54 -17.92
N ASP A 108 -41.00 1.01 -18.20
CA ASP A 108 -41.93 0.52 -17.18
C ASP A 108 -41.36 -0.64 -16.36
N GLU A 109 -40.66 -1.58 -17.02
CA GLU A 109 -40.03 -2.72 -16.34
C GLU A 109 -38.89 -2.23 -15.43
N PHE A 110 -38.11 -1.25 -15.90
CA PHE A 110 -37.05 -0.65 -15.09
C PHE A 110 -37.61 0.07 -13.85
N HIS A 111 -38.70 0.83 -13.98
CA HIS A 111 -39.31 1.54 -12.84
C HIS A 111 -39.79 0.60 -11.75
N GLN A 112 -40.32 -0.57 -12.10
CA GLN A 112 -40.74 -1.58 -11.13
C GLN A 112 -39.57 -2.19 -10.37
N LYS A 113 -38.38 -2.22 -11.00
CA LYS A 113 -37.15 -2.81 -10.44
C LYS A 113 -36.25 -1.80 -9.75
N TRP A 114 -36.50 -0.50 -9.89
CA TRP A 114 -35.65 0.57 -9.35
C TRP A 114 -36.23 1.13 -8.04
N SER A 115 -35.35 1.36 -7.06
CA SER A 115 -35.74 1.84 -5.71
C SER A 115 -35.99 3.35 -5.63
N GLY A 116 -35.73 4.11 -6.69
CA GLY A 116 -35.75 5.57 -6.68
C GLY A 116 -34.39 6.22 -6.34
N VAL A 117 -33.41 5.44 -5.87
CA VAL A 117 -32.09 5.96 -5.49
C VAL A 117 -31.11 5.92 -6.67
N VAL A 118 -30.41 7.04 -6.87
CA VAL A 118 -29.39 7.24 -7.91
C VAL A 118 -28.17 7.93 -7.30
N LEU A 119 -26.97 7.45 -7.63
CA LEU A 119 -25.72 8.14 -7.39
C LEU A 119 -25.24 8.76 -8.71
N LEU A 120 -25.35 10.08 -8.75
CA LEU A 120 -24.92 10.95 -9.83
C LEU A 120 -23.42 11.18 -9.76
N LEU A 121 -22.76 11.28 -10.91
CA LEU A 121 -21.32 11.49 -11.03
C LEU A 121 -21.04 12.62 -12.03
N SER A 122 -20.15 13.54 -11.68
CA SER A 122 -19.74 14.65 -12.55
C SER A 122 -18.21 14.75 -12.62
N PRO A 123 -17.52 13.80 -13.30
CA PRO A 123 -16.07 13.78 -13.35
C PRO A 123 -15.49 14.98 -14.11
N ASP A 124 -14.28 15.38 -13.71
CA ASP A 124 -13.51 16.49 -14.27
C ASP A 124 -12.07 16.06 -14.63
N GLU A 125 -11.21 17.00 -15.04
CA GLU A 125 -9.82 16.70 -15.38
C GLU A 125 -8.97 16.24 -14.17
N ASN A 126 -9.42 16.55 -12.95
CA ASN A 126 -8.74 16.17 -11.72
C ASN A 126 -9.13 14.76 -11.25
N SER A 127 -10.25 14.23 -11.74
CA SER A 127 -10.80 12.92 -11.41
C SER A 127 -9.86 11.78 -11.79
N ARG A 128 -9.21 11.16 -10.80
CA ARG A 128 -8.28 10.04 -10.98
C ARG A 128 -7.97 9.33 -9.68
N GLU A 129 -7.49 8.09 -9.79
CA GLU A 129 -6.89 7.39 -8.65
C GLU A 129 -5.72 8.20 -8.04
N PRO A 130 -5.66 8.35 -6.70
CA PRO A 130 -4.51 8.95 -6.03
C PRO A 130 -3.21 8.20 -6.34
N GLN A 131 -2.15 8.94 -6.67
CA GLN A 131 -0.82 8.38 -7.02
C GLN A 131 -0.87 7.34 -8.16
N HIS A 132 -1.83 7.48 -9.09
CA HIS A 132 -2.06 6.53 -10.18
C HIS A 132 -0.79 6.11 -10.95
N LYS A 133 0.14 7.04 -11.23
CA LYS A 133 1.39 6.75 -11.95
C LYS A 133 2.27 5.73 -11.22
N ASP A 134 2.39 5.86 -9.91
CA ASP A 134 3.18 4.95 -9.07
C ASP A 134 2.49 3.60 -8.96
N ASN A 135 1.15 3.60 -8.81
CA ASN A 135 0.36 2.37 -8.77
C ASN A 135 0.42 1.60 -10.09
N GLN A 136 0.35 2.29 -11.25
CA GLN A 136 0.53 1.66 -12.56
C GLN A 136 1.91 1.01 -12.71
N LYS A 137 2.97 1.69 -12.26
CA LYS A 137 4.34 1.16 -12.27
C LYS A 137 4.43 -0.14 -11.45
N ASN A 138 3.81 -0.15 -10.27
CA ASN A 138 3.73 -1.33 -9.40
C ASN A 138 2.97 -2.49 -10.05
N VAL A 139 1.86 -2.21 -10.75
CA VAL A 139 1.10 -3.23 -11.51
C VAL A 139 1.97 -3.85 -12.61
N ARG A 140 2.66 -3.02 -13.39
CA ARG A 140 3.53 -3.49 -14.47
C ARG A 140 4.67 -4.36 -13.94
N GLN A 141 5.27 -3.97 -12.82
CA GLN A 141 6.32 -4.76 -12.17
C GLN A 141 5.77 -6.09 -11.63
N ARG A 142 4.58 -6.10 -11.04
CA ARG A 142 3.85 -7.33 -10.61
C ARG A 142 3.60 -8.29 -11.78
N GLN A 143 3.21 -7.79 -12.95
CA GLN A 143 2.98 -8.64 -14.13
C GLN A 143 4.28 -9.25 -14.66
N LEU A 144 5.34 -8.45 -14.81
CA LEU A 144 6.64 -8.93 -15.27
C LEU A 144 7.20 -10.04 -14.35
N ASN A 145 7.06 -9.84 -13.05
CA ASN A 145 7.50 -10.79 -12.02
C ASN A 145 6.75 -12.12 -12.07
N LYS A 146 5.45 -12.12 -12.37
CA LYS A 146 4.67 -13.35 -12.58
C LYS A 146 5.18 -14.13 -13.79
N PHE A 147 5.42 -13.46 -14.92
CA PHE A 147 5.94 -14.11 -16.12
C PHE A 147 7.32 -14.73 -15.89
N LEU A 148 8.22 -14.03 -15.20
CA LEU A 148 9.54 -14.54 -14.83
C LEU A 148 9.46 -15.77 -13.90
N GLY A 149 8.59 -15.72 -12.89
CA GLY A 149 8.37 -16.84 -11.96
C GLY A 149 7.81 -18.10 -12.65
N THR A 150 6.83 -17.93 -13.54
CA THR A 150 6.29 -19.05 -14.34
C THR A 150 7.31 -19.62 -15.32
N GLY A 151 8.16 -18.76 -15.90
CA GLY A 151 9.24 -19.20 -16.80
C GLY A 151 10.30 -20.04 -16.07
N LEU A 152 10.65 -19.67 -14.84
CA LEU A 152 11.63 -20.41 -14.03
C LEU A 152 11.11 -21.80 -13.63
N LEU A 153 9.83 -21.91 -13.24
CA LEU A 153 9.17 -23.19 -12.97
C LEU A 153 9.11 -24.10 -14.22
N GLY A 154 8.79 -23.53 -15.39
CA GLY A 154 8.82 -24.24 -16.66
C GLY A 154 10.23 -24.71 -17.03
N GLY A 155 11.24 -23.90 -16.76
CA GLY A 155 12.66 -24.26 -16.93
C GLY A 155 13.06 -25.46 -16.07
N VAL A 156 12.72 -25.45 -14.77
CA VAL A 156 12.99 -26.57 -13.84
C VAL A 156 12.29 -27.85 -14.30
N PHE A 157 11.05 -27.77 -14.78
CA PHE A 157 10.33 -28.92 -15.33
C PHE A 157 11.00 -29.47 -16.59
N ALA A 158 11.47 -28.61 -17.50
CA ALA A 158 12.24 -29.02 -18.67
C ALA A 158 13.58 -29.68 -18.31
N CYS A 159 14.23 -29.27 -17.20
CA CYS A 159 15.43 -29.93 -16.66
C CYS A 159 15.16 -31.39 -16.32
N ALA A 160 14.06 -31.63 -15.61
CA ALA A 160 13.70 -32.96 -15.12
C ALA A 160 13.64 -33.95 -16.28
N LEU A 161 13.07 -33.53 -17.42
CA LEU A 161 12.93 -34.36 -18.62
C LEU A 161 14.27 -34.69 -19.32
N PHE A 162 15.28 -33.81 -19.23
CA PHE A 162 16.57 -34.00 -19.92
C PHE A 162 17.58 -34.81 -19.10
N LEU A 163 17.46 -34.83 -17.76
CA LEU A 163 18.43 -35.46 -16.84
C LEU A 163 18.21 -36.97 -16.61
N PHE A 164 17.17 -37.58 -17.19
CA PHE A 164 16.86 -39.02 -17.04
C PHE A 164 17.87 -40.00 -17.67
N ALA A 165 18.97 -39.50 -18.27
CA ALA A 165 19.99 -40.36 -18.89
C ALA A 165 20.93 -41.05 -17.88
N SER A 166 21.05 -40.53 -16.65
CA SER A 166 21.92 -41.11 -15.61
C SER A 166 21.24 -41.11 -14.25
N TRP A 167 21.28 -42.25 -13.55
CA TRP A 167 20.70 -42.42 -12.22
C TRP A 167 21.33 -41.46 -11.19
N TRP A 168 22.61 -41.14 -11.36
CA TRP A 168 23.36 -40.23 -10.49
C TRP A 168 22.86 -38.79 -10.57
N TYR A 169 22.75 -38.24 -11.79
CA TYR A 169 22.23 -36.89 -12.00
C TYR A 169 20.75 -36.78 -11.60
N SER A 170 19.98 -37.85 -11.83
CA SER A 170 18.58 -37.93 -11.40
C SER A 170 18.46 -37.90 -9.87
N ALA A 171 19.28 -38.67 -9.15
CA ALA A 171 19.29 -38.68 -7.69
C ALA A 171 19.64 -37.30 -7.12
N LEU A 172 20.68 -36.65 -7.66
CA LEU A 172 21.07 -35.30 -7.24
C LEU A 172 19.95 -34.27 -7.51
N PHE A 173 19.33 -34.31 -8.69
CA PHE A 173 18.24 -33.41 -9.03
C PHE A 173 17.04 -33.57 -8.08
N LEU A 174 16.67 -34.81 -7.73
CA LEU A 174 15.59 -35.07 -6.78
C LEU A 174 15.90 -34.48 -5.39
N VAL A 175 17.12 -34.64 -4.89
CA VAL A 175 17.54 -34.07 -3.60
C VAL A 175 17.45 -32.55 -3.63
N ILE A 176 17.88 -31.91 -4.72
CA ILE A 176 17.80 -30.46 -4.90
C ILE A 176 16.34 -29.99 -5.00
N ALA A 177 15.49 -30.72 -5.73
CA ALA A 177 14.06 -30.40 -5.83
C ALA A 177 13.35 -30.52 -4.48
N LEU A 178 13.69 -31.52 -3.67
CA LEU A 178 13.23 -31.63 -2.29
C LEU A 178 13.71 -30.45 -1.43
N GLY A 179 14.98 -30.05 -1.58
CA GLY A 179 15.54 -28.88 -0.89
C GLY A 179 14.79 -27.59 -1.23
N LEU A 180 14.48 -27.39 -2.51
CA LEU A 180 13.69 -26.27 -2.99
C LEU A 180 12.27 -26.29 -2.42
N GLY A 181 11.61 -27.46 -2.44
CA GLY A 181 10.25 -27.63 -1.90
C GLY A 181 10.18 -27.35 -0.40
N VAL A 182 11.12 -27.88 0.39
CA VAL A 182 11.17 -27.65 1.84
C VAL A 182 11.50 -26.19 2.15
N SER A 183 12.41 -25.56 1.40
CA SER A 183 12.72 -24.13 1.58
C SER A 183 11.54 -23.23 1.23
N LEU A 184 10.76 -23.58 0.20
CA LEU A 184 9.52 -22.87 -0.14
C LEU A 184 8.46 -23.03 0.97
N ILE A 185 8.31 -24.23 1.54
CA ILE A 185 7.42 -24.47 2.68
C ILE A 185 7.86 -23.64 3.91
N LEU A 186 9.17 -23.58 4.18
CA LEU A 186 9.73 -22.77 5.27
C LEU A 186 9.36 -21.29 5.09
N LEU A 187 9.54 -20.77 3.88
CA LEU A 187 9.23 -19.38 3.53
C LEU A 187 7.72 -19.09 3.63
N LEU A 188 6.87 -19.99 3.16
CA LEU A 188 5.42 -19.84 3.29
C LEU A 188 4.97 -19.86 4.75
N ASN A 189 5.64 -20.65 5.60
CA ASN A 189 5.37 -20.71 7.03
C ASN A 189 5.85 -19.45 7.76
N GLU A 190 7.00 -18.88 7.38
CA GLU A 190 7.48 -17.57 7.87
C GLU A 190 6.48 -16.44 7.56
N MET A 191 5.71 -16.57 6.48
CA MET A 191 4.70 -15.60 6.03
C MET A 191 3.27 -15.91 6.52
N GLY A 192 3.11 -16.74 7.55
CA GLY A 192 1.79 -17.09 8.11
C GLY A 192 0.87 -17.90 7.18
N LYS A 193 1.34 -18.31 5.99
CA LYS A 193 0.59 -19.08 4.98
C LYS A 193 0.76 -20.59 5.13
N GLY A 194 1.19 -21.05 6.29
CA GLY A 194 1.32 -22.47 6.62
C GLY A 194 -0.04 -23.17 6.59
N ASN A 195 -0.13 -24.32 5.92
CA ASN A 195 -1.33 -25.17 5.98
C ASN A 195 -1.42 -25.88 7.34
N GLN A 196 -2.61 -26.34 7.73
CA GLN A 196 -2.87 -27.00 9.02
C GLN A 196 -1.94 -28.18 9.30
N VAL A 197 -1.53 -28.93 8.26
CA VAL A 197 -0.58 -30.05 8.35
C VAL A 197 0.84 -29.58 8.69
N ILE A 198 1.28 -28.45 8.14
CA ILE A 198 2.61 -27.88 8.42
C ILE A 198 2.66 -27.36 9.85
N ASN A 199 1.59 -26.70 10.31
CA ASN A 199 1.49 -26.20 11.68
C ASN A 199 1.51 -27.34 12.72
N GLN A 200 0.98 -28.51 12.38
CA GLN A 200 1.07 -29.71 13.22
C GLN A 200 2.51 -30.27 13.29
N ILE A 201 3.23 -30.31 12.16
CA ILE A 201 4.64 -30.78 12.12
C ILE A 201 5.58 -29.81 12.84
N CYS A 202 5.31 -28.51 12.73
CA CYS A 202 6.10 -27.47 13.38
C CYS A 202 5.85 -27.34 14.89
N ASN A 203 4.74 -27.91 15.42
CA ASN A 203 4.37 -27.83 16.84
C ASN A 203 4.10 -29.21 17.46
N ILE A 204 4.90 -30.24 17.10
CA ILE A 204 4.73 -31.62 17.60
C ILE A 204 4.84 -31.70 19.13
N ASN A 205 5.68 -30.86 19.76
CA ASN A 205 5.83 -30.79 21.21
C ASN A 205 6.25 -29.37 21.64
N LYS A 206 6.29 -29.10 22.95
CA LYS A 206 6.68 -27.79 23.50
C LYS A 206 8.14 -27.37 23.20
N ALA A 207 8.99 -28.29 22.75
CA ALA A 207 10.38 -28.03 22.38
C ALA A 207 10.59 -27.87 20.86
N THR A 208 9.53 -28.02 20.05
CA THR A 208 9.56 -27.87 18.60
C THR A 208 8.74 -26.65 18.22
N SER A 209 9.35 -25.71 17.50
CA SER A 209 8.68 -24.54 16.92
C SER A 209 9.49 -24.07 15.72
N CYS A 210 8.90 -24.12 14.53
CA CYS A 210 9.52 -23.53 13.33
C CYS A 210 9.56 -22.01 13.44
N GLU A 211 8.46 -21.41 13.92
CA GLU A 211 8.27 -19.96 14.02
C GLU A 211 9.27 -19.31 14.99
N ASP A 212 9.49 -19.90 16.17
CA ASP A 212 10.44 -19.39 17.17
C ASP A 212 11.87 -19.34 16.62
N VAL A 213 12.22 -20.27 15.70
CA VAL A 213 13.55 -20.34 15.09
C VAL A 213 13.64 -19.38 13.90
N THR A 214 12.63 -19.34 13.04
CA THR A 214 12.61 -18.54 11.81
C THR A 214 12.29 -17.06 12.04
N ASN A 215 11.72 -16.69 13.18
CA ASN A 215 11.48 -15.27 13.57
C ASN A 215 12.45 -14.78 14.67
N SER A 216 13.47 -15.57 15.02
CA SER A 216 14.48 -15.19 16.02
C SER A 216 15.41 -14.05 15.55
N ALA A 217 16.10 -13.40 16.48
CA ALA A 217 16.93 -12.21 16.21
C ALA A 217 18.04 -12.43 15.15
N GLN A 218 18.52 -13.66 14.95
CA GLN A 218 19.50 -14.01 13.91
C GLN A 218 18.89 -14.85 12.78
N SER A 219 17.57 -14.85 12.61
CA SER A 219 16.92 -15.58 11.51
C SER A 219 17.13 -14.93 10.13
N LYS A 220 17.72 -13.74 10.10
CA LYS A 220 18.06 -13.00 8.89
C LYS A 220 19.56 -12.85 8.74
N PHE A 221 20.07 -13.27 7.60
CA PHE A 221 21.41 -12.95 7.13
C PHE A 221 21.51 -11.46 6.80
N LEU A 222 22.51 -10.78 7.38
CA LEU A 222 22.73 -9.33 7.28
C LEU A 222 21.52 -8.46 7.66
N GLY A 223 20.55 -9.01 8.41
CA GLY A 223 19.36 -8.30 8.86
C GLY A 223 18.24 -8.13 7.82
N TRP A 224 18.44 -8.56 6.56
CA TRP A 224 17.45 -8.34 5.49
C TRP A 224 16.98 -9.61 4.75
N LEU A 225 17.78 -10.67 4.68
CA LEU A 225 17.44 -11.91 3.96
C LEU A 225 17.26 -13.08 4.94
N SER A 226 16.09 -13.72 4.98
CA SER A 226 15.84 -14.86 5.87
C SER A 226 16.64 -16.10 5.46
N TRP A 227 16.81 -17.05 6.39
CA TRP A 227 17.40 -18.36 6.08
C TRP A 227 16.56 -19.17 5.08
N ALA A 228 15.23 -19.04 5.11
CA ALA A 228 14.35 -19.64 4.11
C ALA A 228 14.64 -19.12 2.70
N GLU A 229 14.81 -17.81 2.56
CA GLU A 229 15.16 -17.16 1.29
C GLU A 229 16.52 -17.63 0.77
N ILE A 230 17.53 -17.73 1.64
CA ILE A 230 18.86 -18.25 1.26
C ILE A 230 18.77 -19.69 0.78
N GLY A 231 18.00 -20.54 1.47
CA GLY A 231 17.75 -21.91 1.05
C GLY A 231 17.11 -21.96 -0.35
N LEU A 232 16.06 -21.18 -0.56
CA LEU A 232 15.37 -21.09 -1.86
C LEU A 232 16.32 -20.67 -2.98
N LEU A 233 17.15 -19.65 -2.74
CA LEU A 233 18.15 -19.15 -3.69
C LEU A 233 19.25 -20.17 -3.99
N TYR A 234 19.72 -20.87 -2.96
CA TYR A 234 20.74 -21.91 -3.12
C TYR A 234 20.22 -23.06 -3.98
N PHE A 235 19.08 -23.65 -3.64
CA PHE A 235 18.55 -24.81 -4.37
C PHE A 235 18.07 -24.44 -5.79
N SER A 236 17.48 -23.25 -5.98
CA SER A 236 17.09 -22.78 -7.31
C SER A 236 18.31 -22.48 -8.18
N GLY A 237 19.36 -21.88 -7.61
CA GLY A 237 20.60 -21.63 -8.33
C GLY A 237 21.34 -22.92 -8.69
N PHE A 238 21.38 -23.87 -7.76
CA PHE A 238 21.95 -25.20 -8.02
C PHE A 238 21.21 -25.92 -9.15
N ALA A 239 19.87 -25.92 -9.13
CA ALA A 239 19.06 -26.52 -10.19
C ALA A 239 19.27 -25.85 -11.55
N LEU A 240 19.32 -24.52 -11.59
CA LEU A 240 19.53 -23.76 -12.83
C LEU A 240 20.96 -23.96 -13.39
N THR A 241 21.98 -23.98 -12.54
CA THR A 241 23.35 -24.30 -12.96
C THR A 241 23.42 -25.70 -13.56
N MET A 242 22.82 -26.70 -12.91
CA MET A 242 22.72 -28.06 -13.43
C MET A 242 22.06 -28.10 -14.81
N LEU A 243 20.99 -27.33 -15.02
CA LEU A 243 20.32 -27.22 -16.31
C LEU A 243 21.25 -26.71 -17.39
N VAL A 244 21.86 -25.55 -17.16
CA VAL A 244 22.67 -24.89 -18.18
C VAL A 244 23.89 -25.76 -18.52
N LEU A 245 24.51 -26.39 -17.52
CA LEU A 245 25.62 -27.32 -17.73
C LEU A 245 25.22 -28.59 -18.49
N ALA A 246 24.00 -29.09 -18.28
CA ALA A 246 23.47 -30.22 -19.04
C ALA A 246 23.24 -29.86 -20.51
N LEU A 247 22.67 -28.68 -20.78
CA LEU A 247 22.42 -28.18 -22.14
C LEU A 247 23.70 -27.87 -22.92
N THR A 248 24.76 -27.43 -22.23
CA THR A 248 26.07 -27.16 -22.85
C THR A 248 26.98 -28.38 -22.92
N GLY A 249 26.53 -29.55 -22.44
CA GLY A 249 27.32 -30.79 -22.41
C GLY A 249 28.52 -30.77 -21.47
N SER A 250 28.59 -29.79 -20.55
CA SER A 250 29.73 -29.56 -19.64
C SER A 250 29.47 -30.05 -18.20
N ILE A 251 28.45 -30.89 -18.00
CA ILE A 251 27.97 -31.31 -16.68
C ILE A 251 29.05 -31.98 -15.82
N ALA A 252 29.88 -32.86 -16.38
CA ALA A 252 30.90 -33.57 -15.61
C ALA A 252 31.93 -32.63 -14.97
N GLN A 253 32.44 -31.65 -15.73
CA GLN A 253 33.41 -30.67 -15.22
C GLN A 253 32.76 -29.66 -14.27
N GLY A 254 31.51 -29.26 -14.54
CA GLY A 254 30.77 -28.35 -13.67
C GLY A 254 30.40 -28.95 -12.31
N MET A 255 30.23 -30.28 -12.22
CA MET A 255 29.94 -30.98 -10.97
C MET A 255 31.05 -30.84 -9.93
N VAL A 256 32.32 -30.78 -10.36
CA VAL A 256 33.45 -30.56 -9.45
C VAL A 256 33.34 -29.19 -8.76
N LEU A 257 32.96 -28.15 -9.50
CA LEU A 257 32.82 -26.81 -8.94
C LEU A 257 31.55 -26.68 -8.06
N LEU A 258 30.46 -27.37 -8.42
CA LEU A 258 29.29 -27.52 -7.55
C LEU A 258 29.62 -28.29 -6.26
N ALA A 259 30.51 -29.27 -6.31
CA ALA A 259 30.98 -30.01 -5.14
C ALA A 259 31.78 -29.11 -4.19
N VAL A 260 32.68 -28.27 -4.73
CA VAL A 260 33.42 -27.26 -3.95
C VAL A 260 32.45 -26.28 -3.29
N LEU A 261 31.49 -25.74 -4.05
CA LEU A 261 30.47 -24.84 -3.52
C LEU A 261 29.67 -25.52 -2.40
N SER A 262 29.18 -26.74 -2.62
CA SER A 262 28.44 -27.50 -1.61
C SER A 262 29.27 -27.78 -0.36
N ALA A 263 30.60 -27.97 -0.49
CA ALA A 263 31.49 -28.13 0.66
C ALA A 263 31.54 -26.87 1.53
N THR A 264 31.59 -25.68 0.91
CA THR A 264 31.60 -24.40 1.67
C THR A 264 30.32 -24.18 2.46
N VAL A 265 29.19 -24.71 1.98
CA VAL A 265 27.88 -24.57 2.64
C VAL A 265 27.77 -25.45 3.90
N LEU A 266 28.65 -26.44 4.11
CA LEU A 266 28.63 -27.31 5.29
C LEU A 266 28.86 -26.58 6.61
N VAL A 267 29.37 -25.34 6.57
CA VAL A 267 29.46 -24.47 7.75
C VAL A 267 28.06 -24.14 8.30
N TYR A 268 27.05 -24.04 7.44
CA TYR A 268 25.69 -23.66 7.82
C TYR A 268 24.97 -24.72 8.68
N PRO A 269 24.96 -26.04 8.33
CA PRO A 269 24.42 -27.07 9.23
C PRO A 269 25.01 -27.04 10.64
N VAL A 270 26.33 -26.85 10.76
CA VAL A 270 27.00 -26.76 12.07
C VAL A 270 26.51 -25.54 12.85
N PHE A 271 26.47 -24.37 12.21
CA PHE A 271 25.93 -23.15 12.81
C PHE A 271 24.47 -23.29 13.22
N SER A 272 23.63 -23.84 12.34
CA SER A 272 22.18 -23.93 12.53
C SER A 272 21.82 -24.91 13.66
N ILE A 273 22.56 -26.01 13.83
CA ILE A 273 22.42 -26.91 15.00
C ILE A 273 22.83 -26.19 16.28
N TYR A 274 23.97 -25.51 16.29
CA TYR A 274 24.44 -24.76 17.47
C TYR A 274 23.40 -23.72 17.91
N TYR A 275 22.89 -22.94 16.97
CA TYR A 275 21.92 -21.87 17.25
C TYR A 275 20.59 -22.42 17.80
N GLN A 276 20.05 -23.47 17.18
CA GLN A 276 18.81 -24.12 17.65
C GLN A 276 18.98 -24.76 19.04
N ALA A 277 20.09 -25.44 19.28
CA ALA A 277 20.33 -26.17 20.53
C ALA A 277 20.66 -25.25 21.72
N PHE A 278 21.49 -24.23 21.52
CA PHE A 278 22.06 -23.44 22.63
C PHE A 278 21.47 -22.03 22.77
N VAL A 279 21.02 -21.41 21.67
CA VAL A 279 20.52 -20.02 21.67
C VAL A 279 18.99 -20.01 21.79
N VAL A 280 18.29 -20.58 20.81
CA VAL A 280 16.81 -20.58 20.77
C VAL A 280 16.23 -21.64 21.71
N LYS A 281 16.95 -22.75 21.93
CA LYS A 281 16.52 -23.91 22.74
C LYS A 281 15.22 -24.54 22.23
N LYS A 282 15.03 -24.48 20.91
CA LYS A 282 13.88 -25.04 20.17
C LYS A 282 14.39 -25.69 18.89
N TRP A 283 13.71 -26.74 18.46
CA TRP A 283 14.02 -27.44 17.21
C TRP A 283 13.04 -27.06 16.11
N CYS A 284 13.57 -26.74 14.93
CA CYS A 284 12.81 -26.53 13.72
C CYS A 284 12.95 -27.76 12.82
N VAL A 285 11.90 -28.59 12.72
CA VAL A 285 11.92 -29.84 11.95
C VAL A 285 12.26 -29.58 10.48
N LEU A 286 11.66 -28.55 9.88
CA LEU A 286 11.91 -28.19 8.48
C LEU A 286 13.37 -27.76 8.26
N CYS A 287 13.96 -27.02 9.20
CA CYS A 287 15.36 -26.59 9.15
C CYS A 287 16.30 -27.80 9.23
N LEU A 288 16.00 -28.79 10.09
CA LEU A 288 16.74 -30.04 10.18
C LEU A 288 16.64 -30.87 8.89
N VAL A 289 15.47 -30.88 8.25
CA VAL A 289 15.30 -31.52 6.93
C VAL A 289 16.18 -30.83 5.89
N VAL A 290 16.20 -29.50 5.83
CA VAL A 290 17.10 -28.74 4.92
C VAL A 290 18.56 -29.08 5.18
N GLN A 291 18.99 -29.17 6.44
CA GLN A 291 20.35 -29.60 6.78
C GLN A 291 20.66 -31.01 6.27
N GLY A 292 19.74 -31.96 6.48
CA GLY A 292 19.88 -33.32 5.96
C GLY A 292 19.99 -33.37 4.43
N ILE A 293 19.24 -32.51 3.74
CA ILE A 293 19.31 -32.35 2.28
C ILE A 293 20.68 -31.79 1.88
N LEU A 294 21.19 -30.75 2.53
CA LEU A 294 22.53 -30.19 2.25
C LEU A 294 23.65 -31.23 2.43
N LEU A 295 23.58 -32.03 3.50
CA LEU A 295 24.53 -33.12 3.75
C LEU A 295 24.43 -34.22 2.68
N THR A 296 23.21 -34.56 2.26
CA THR A 296 22.98 -35.56 1.20
C THR A 296 23.48 -35.05 -0.15
N THR A 297 23.22 -33.79 -0.50
CA THR A 297 23.74 -33.13 -1.70
C THR A 297 25.27 -33.19 -1.73
N PHE A 298 25.93 -32.82 -0.63
CA PHE A 298 27.38 -32.92 -0.53
C PHE A 298 27.88 -34.36 -0.63
N GLY A 299 27.24 -35.31 0.06
CA GLY A 299 27.61 -36.73 0.03
C GLY A 299 27.54 -37.33 -1.37
N LEU A 300 26.54 -36.94 -2.16
CA LEU A 300 26.48 -37.26 -3.59
C LEU A 300 27.64 -36.59 -4.32
N LEU A 301 27.90 -35.30 -4.14
CA LEU A 301 28.97 -34.60 -4.87
C LEU A 301 30.41 -34.94 -4.43
N ALA A 302 30.60 -35.58 -3.28
CA ALA A 302 31.90 -35.75 -2.66
C ALA A 302 32.91 -36.54 -3.53
N SER A 303 32.43 -37.51 -4.31
CA SER A 303 33.29 -38.26 -5.24
C SER A 303 33.87 -37.36 -6.33
N SER A 304 33.17 -36.30 -6.75
CA SER A 304 33.67 -35.36 -7.74
C SER A 304 34.82 -34.48 -7.22
N LEU A 305 35.04 -34.40 -5.90
CA LEU A 305 36.15 -33.64 -5.33
C LEU A 305 37.53 -34.26 -5.64
N SER A 306 37.60 -35.57 -5.93
CA SER A 306 38.88 -36.18 -6.31
C SER A 306 39.42 -35.64 -7.63
N GLU A 307 38.57 -35.04 -8.45
CA GLU A 307 38.93 -34.44 -9.74
C GLU A 307 39.22 -32.93 -9.65
N VAL A 308 39.28 -32.36 -8.43
CA VAL A 308 39.56 -30.92 -8.22
C VAL A 308 40.84 -30.43 -8.90
N THR A 309 41.88 -31.27 -8.95
CA THR A 309 43.16 -30.89 -9.57
C THR A 309 43.11 -30.87 -11.10
N GLN A 310 42.03 -31.36 -11.71
CA GLN A 310 41.81 -31.39 -13.16
C GLN A 310 40.83 -30.31 -13.64
N ILE A 311 40.40 -29.39 -12.76
CA ILE A 311 39.48 -28.32 -13.13
C ILE A 311 40.14 -27.38 -14.15
N SER A 312 39.50 -27.25 -15.30
CA SER A 312 39.77 -26.16 -16.24
C SER A 312 38.73 -25.07 -16.03
N LEU A 313 39.15 -23.87 -15.62
CA LEU A 313 38.28 -22.71 -15.48
C LEU A 313 38.01 -22.07 -16.85
N SER A 314 37.13 -22.70 -17.62
CA SER A 314 36.68 -22.18 -18.91
C SER A 314 35.43 -21.31 -18.74
N VAL A 315 35.22 -20.39 -19.69
CA VAL A 315 33.98 -19.58 -19.76
C VAL A 315 32.74 -20.47 -19.82
N GLN A 316 32.84 -21.64 -20.47
CA GLN A 316 31.75 -22.60 -20.61
C GLN A 316 31.30 -23.23 -19.27
N ILE A 317 32.14 -23.19 -18.23
CA ILE A 317 31.84 -23.72 -16.89
C ILE A 317 31.49 -22.59 -15.92
N VAL A 318 32.27 -21.50 -15.95
CA VAL A 318 32.09 -20.38 -15.02
C VAL A 318 30.80 -19.62 -15.30
N LEU A 319 30.45 -19.40 -16.57
CA LEU A 319 29.25 -18.64 -16.94
C LEU A 319 27.95 -19.31 -16.47
N PRO A 320 27.72 -20.63 -16.64
CA PRO A 320 26.56 -21.32 -16.07
C PRO A 320 26.41 -21.21 -14.55
N ILE A 321 27.52 -21.16 -13.81
CA ILE A 321 27.49 -21.05 -12.34
C ILE A 321 27.14 -19.63 -11.95
N VAL A 322 27.80 -18.63 -12.55
CA VAL A 322 27.49 -17.22 -12.30
C VAL A 322 26.01 -16.96 -12.62
N LEU A 323 25.56 -17.28 -13.83
CA LEU A 323 24.18 -17.09 -14.24
C LEU A 323 23.21 -17.87 -13.36
N GLY A 324 23.56 -19.12 -13.03
CA GLY A 324 22.74 -20.01 -12.23
C GLY A 324 22.41 -19.45 -10.85
N PHE A 325 23.35 -18.81 -10.15
CA PHE A 325 23.09 -18.21 -8.84
C PHE A 325 22.65 -16.74 -8.91
N THR A 326 23.12 -15.96 -9.89
CA THR A 326 22.73 -14.53 -9.99
C THR A 326 21.31 -14.33 -10.50
N LEU A 327 20.83 -15.19 -11.41
CA LEU A 327 19.51 -15.02 -12.02
C LEU A 327 18.36 -15.27 -11.04
N PRO A 328 18.34 -16.35 -10.23
CA PRO A 328 17.34 -16.53 -9.18
C PRO A 328 17.40 -15.44 -8.12
N LEU A 329 18.60 -14.95 -7.77
CA LEU A 329 18.74 -13.82 -6.85
C LEU A 329 18.13 -12.55 -7.42
N ALA A 330 18.44 -12.19 -8.67
CA ALA A 330 17.88 -11.01 -9.32
C ALA A 330 16.35 -11.11 -9.43
N ILE A 331 15.82 -12.28 -9.80
CA ILE A 331 14.37 -12.52 -9.84
C ILE A 331 13.78 -12.37 -8.43
N TRP A 332 14.37 -13.03 -7.43
CA TRP A 332 13.88 -12.98 -6.05
C TRP A 332 13.81 -11.54 -5.54
N LEU A 333 14.89 -10.75 -5.66
CA LEU A 333 14.91 -9.35 -5.21
C LEU A 333 13.82 -8.49 -5.85
N ASN A 334 13.49 -8.76 -7.12
CA ASN A 334 12.42 -8.04 -7.81
C ASN A 334 11.03 -8.46 -7.35
N ILE A 335 10.81 -9.73 -6.99
CA ILE A 335 9.50 -10.26 -6.60
C ILE A 335 9.26 -10.22 -5.09
N ARG A 336 10.31 -10.17 -4.28
CA ARG A 336 10.32 -10.35 -2.81
C ARG A 336 9.26 -9.52 -2.10
N HIS A 337 9.19 -8.22 -2.40
CA HIS A 337 8.22 -7.30 -1.83
C HIS A 337 6.78 -7.78 -1.99
N GLN A 338 6.45 -8.41 -3.12
CA GLN A 338 5.07 -8.85 -3.39
C GLN A 338 4.64 -10.05 -2.56
N PHE A 339 5.59 -10.88 -2.13
CA PHE A 339 5.30 -12.05 -1.31
C PHE A 339 5.31 -11.67 0.16
N ILE A 340 6.39 -11.04 0.64
CA ILE A 340 6.56 -10.75 2.07
C ILE A 340 5.56 -9.69 2.56
N ASP A 341 5.17 -8.71 1.73
CA ASP A 341 4.26 -7.65 2.16
C ASP A 341 2.78 -8.09 2.21
N SER A 342 2.44 -9.31 1.79
CA SER A 342 1.04 -9.75 1.65
C SER A 342 0.33 -10.12 2.97
N GLU A 343 1.05 -10.55 4.00
CA GLU A 343 0.48 -10.75 5.35
C GLU A 343 0.31 -9.40 6.06
N VAL A 344 1.28 -8.50 5.87
CA VAL A 344 1.15 -7.10 6.26
C VAL A 344 -0.05 -6.45 5.57
N GLU A 345 -0.34 -6.78 4.30
CA GLU A 345 -1.51 -6.26 3.57
C GLU A 345 -2.86 -6.65 4.23
N ASP A 346 -3.01 -7.86 4.79
CA ASP A 346 -4.26 -8.31 5.43
C ASP A 346 -4.47 -7.67 6.82
N GLU A 347 -3.43 -7.61 7.67
CA GLU A 347 -3.49 -6.88 8.95
C GLU A 347 -3.72 -5.38 8.71
N HIS A 348 -3.02 -4.82 7.72
CA HIS A 348 -3.21 -3.43 7.29
C HIS A 348 -4.62 -3.17 6.77
N ARG A 349 -5.25 -4.13 6.09
CA ARG A 349 -6.62 -4.00 5.59
C ARG A 349 -7.63 -3.91 6.74
N SER A 350 -7.54 -4.78 7.73
CA SER A 350 -8.42 -4.73 8.90
C SER A 350 -8.25 -3.43 9.72
N THR A 351 -7.00 -2.95 9.82
CA THR A 351 -6.69 -1.66 10.45
C THR A 351 -7.28 -0.49 9.66
N LEU A 352 -7.17 -0.52 8.32
CA LEU A 352 -7.75 0.51 7.46
C LEU A 352 -9.27 0.53 7.53
N GLU A 353 -9.92 -0.63 7.62
CA GLU A 353 -11.37 -0.73 7.79
C GLU A 353 -11.83 0.01 9.06
N LEU A 354 -11.12 -0.19 10.17
CA LEU A 354 -11.40 0.51 11.43
C LEU A 354 -11.12 2.02 11.32
N ILE A 355 -9.99 2.42 10.71
CA ILE A 355 -9.62 3.84 10.54
C ILE A 355 -10.59 4.57 9.61
N ARG A 356 -11.20 3.86 8.65
CA ARG A 356 -12.14 4.45 7.69
C ARG A 356 -13.58 4.47 8.19
N ASN A 357 -13.89 3.73 9.24
CA ASN A 357 -15.22 3.77 9.83
C ASN A 357 -15.50 5.14 10.45
N PHE A 358 -16.47 5.84 9.86
CA PHE A 358 -16.86 7.19 10.26
C PHE A 358 -17.43 7.20 11.68
N GLU A 359 -18.24 6.21 12.05
CA GLU A 359 -18.85 6.16 13.39
C GLU A 359 -17.79 5.99 14.48
N VAL A 360 -16.76 5.19 14.22
CA VAL A 360 -15.60 5.03 15.11
C VAL A 360 -14.79 6.32 15.14
N PHE A 361 -14.49 6.91 13.99
CA PHE A 361 -13.76 8.19 13.92
C PHE A 361 -14.48 9.30 14.70
N ASP A 362 -15.77 9.47 14.45
CA ASP A 362 -16.61 10.48 15.08
C ASP A 362 -16.66 10.26 16.59
N ALA A 363 -16.85 9.02 17.05
CA ALA A 363 -16.79 8.69 18.48
C ALA A 363 -15.42 8.99 19.11
N PHE A 364 -14.31 8.83 18.38
CA PHE A 364 -12.97 9.21 18.85
C PHE A 364 -12.82 10.73 18.91
N LEU A 365 -13.32 11.46 17.92
CA LEU A 365 -13.25 12.92 17.86
C LEU A 365 -14.14 13.56 18.93
N GLU A 366 -15.38 13.10 19.12
CA GLU A 366 -16.33 13.62 20.10
C GLU A 366 -15.86 13.46 21.55
N ARG A 367 -15.05 12.43 21.84
CA ARG A 367 -14.43 12.23 23.16
C ARG A 367 -13.38 13.29 23.49
N GLN A 368 -12.84 13.97 22.49
CA GLN A 368 -11.84 15.01 22.70
C GLN A 368 -12.53 16.28 23.23
N PRO A 369 -11.98 16.94 24.25
CA PRO A 369 -12.55 18.18 24.76
C PRO A 369 -12.60 19.22 23.64
N VAL A 370 -13.70 19.97 23.58
CA VAL A 370 -13.79 21.15 22.72
C VAL A 370 -12.85 22.19 23.29
N GLN A 371 -11.86 22.57 22.49
CA GLN A 371 -10.90 23.63 22.80
C GLN A 371 -11.41 24.95 22.24
N ASP A 372 -11.02 26.05 22.89
CA ASP A 372 -11.26 27.38 22.36
C ASP A 372 -10.31 27.66 21.18
N ILE A 373 -10.88 27.64 19.99
CA ILE A 373 -10.20 27.97 18.74
C ILE A 373 -10.72 29.31 18.21
N THR A 374 -10.91 30.28 19.09
CA THR A 374 -11.23 31.65 18.68
C THR A 374 -10.25 32.11 17.57
N PRO A 375 -10.75 32.62 16.42
CA PRO A 375 -9.90 33.11 15.33
C PRO A 375 -8.92 34.18 15.82
N LEU A 376 -7.66 34.08 15.39
CA LEU A 376 -6.66 35.12 15.64
C LEU A 376 -6.54 36.04 14.43
N ASP A 377 -6.18 37.30 14.67
CA ASP A 377 -6.22 38.37 13.67
C ASP A 377 -5.34 38.12 12.45
N LEU A 378 -4.32 37.27 12.52
CA LEU A 378 -3.40 37.01 11.41
C LEU A 378 -3.55 35.60 10.84
N ASP A 379 -4.60 34.85 11.21
CA ASP A 379 -4.78 33.48 10.76
C ASP A 379 -4.83 33.41 9.22
N LEU A 380 -4.03 32.50 8.67
CA LEU A 380 -4.03 32.23 7.24
C LEU A 380 -5.16 31.26 6.94
N ARG A 381 -6.24 31.80 6.37
CA ARG A 381 -7.46 31.07 6.06
C ARG A 381 -7.45 30.65 4.60
N LEU A 382 -7.54 29.35 4.34
CA LEU A 382 -7.64 28.76 3.00
C LEU A 382 -8.99 28.06 2.86
N GLY A 383 -9.54 28.01 1.64
CA GLY A 383 -10.92 27.56 1.39
C GLY A 383 -11.94 28.67 1.60
N ASN A 384 -13.16 28.30 1.98
CA ASN A 384 -14.25 29.24 2.20
C ASN A 384 -14.23 29.79 3.63
N ALA A 385 -13.93 31.07 3.80
CA ALA A 385 -13.87 31.74 5.11
C ALA A 385 -15.19 31.74 5.89
N GLU A 386 -16.32 31.43 5.26
CA GLU A 386 -17.65 31.35 5.87
C GLU A 386 -18.11 29.90 6.10
N ALA A 387 -17.30 28.91 5.74
CA ALA A 387 -17.64 27.51 5.92
C ALA A 387 -17.86 27.15 7.40
N PRO A 388 -18.90 26.34 7.72
CA PRO A 388 -19.18 25.90 9.08
C PRO A 388 -18.16 24.87 9.59
N ASN A 389 -17.45 24.19 8.68
CA ASN A 389 -16.46 23.18 9.03
C ASN A 389 -15.07 23.81 9.11
N GLU A 390 -14.54 23.93 10.32
CA GLU A 390 -13.23 24.51 10.59
C GLU A 390 -12.19 23.42 10.85
N ILE A 391 -11.07 23.50 10.13
CA ILE A 391 -9.87 22.74 10.42
C ILE A 391 -8.77 23.72 10.80
N VAL A 392 -8.11 23.50 11.94
CA VAL A 392 -6.96 24.29 12.35
C VAL A 392 -5.71 23.45 12.32
N MET A 393 -4.74 23.88 11.51
CA MET A 393 -3.41 23.28 11.43
C MET A 393 -2.43 24.18 12.16
N VAL A 394 -1.94 23.70 13.29
CA VAL A 394 -0.81 24.31 13.98
C VAL A 394 0.48 23.83 13.34
N SER A 395 1.29 24.75 12.84
CA SER A 395 2.39 24.47 11.93
C SER A 395 3.71 25.13 12.33
N ASN A 396 4.80 24.63 11.76
CA ASN A 396 6.10 25.25 11.77
C ASN A 396 6.65 25.28 10.32
N PRO A 397 7.08 26.45 9.81
CA PRO A 397 7.51 26.60 8.42
C PRO A 397 8.71 25.72 8.02
N PHE A 398 9.50 25.25 8.98
CA PHE A 398 10.67 24.40 8.72
C PHE A 398 10.42 22.91 9.03
N CYS A 399 9.21 22.54 9.45
CA CYS A 399 8.87 21.17 9.84
C CYS A 399 8.49 20.32 8.62
N PRO A 400 9.23 19.24 8.30
CA PRO A 400 8.90 18.39 7.15
C PRO A 400 7.52 17.71 7.27
N PRO A 401 7.10 17.15 8.42
CA PRO A 401 5.73 16.66 8.60
C PRO A 401 4.65 17.74 8.36
N CYS A 402 4.90 19.00 8.73
CA CYS A 402 3.97 20.09 8.42
C CYS A 402 3.84 20.34 6.92
N ALA A 403 4.95 20.29 6.17
CA ALA A 403 4.91 20.42 4.72
C ALA A 403 4.07 19.30 4.07
N GLU A 404 4.20 18.07 4.56
CA GLU A 404 3.39 16.93 4.09
C GLU A 404 1.91 17.13 4.40
N THR A 405 1.57 17.50 5.63
CA THR A 405 0.18 17.76 6.04
C THR A 405 -0.43 18.97 5.31
N HIS A 406 0.35 20.02 5.04
CA HIS A 406 -0.12 21.15 4.23
C HIS A 406 -0.47 20.71 2.81
N LYS A 407 0.36 19.87 2.20
CA LYS A 407 0.08 19.29 0.88
C LYS A 407 -1.19 18.44 0.88
N GLU A 408 -1.40 17.64 1.92
CA GLU A 408 -2.64 16.86 2.08
C GLU A 408 -3.87 17.77 2.13
N PHE A 409 -3.80 18.89 2.88
CA PHE A 409 -4.90 19.83 2.92
C PHE A 409 -5.08 20.64 1.62
N ASP A 410 -4.00 21.02 0.93
CA ASP A 410 -4.08 21.67 -0.39
C ASP A 410 -4.82 20.78 -1.41
N GLU A 411 -4.59 19.47 -1.36
CA GLU A 411 -5.35 18.50 -2.16
C GLU A 411 -6.83 18.44 -1.72
N LEU A 412 -7.11 18.41 -0.42
CA LEU A 412 -8.50 18.36 0.08
C LEU A 412 -9.29 19.63 -0.21
N LEU A 413 -8.66 20.81 -0.14
CA LEU A 413 -9.31 22.08 -0.42
C LEU A 413 -9.68 22.26 -1.90
N LYS A 414 -9.02 21.55 -2.83
CA LYS A 414 -9.45 21.53 -4.23
C LYS A 414 -10.82 20.88 -4.41
N TYR A 415 -11.21 20.00 -3.49
CA TYR A 415 -12.46 19.24 -3.57
C TYR A 415 -13.51 19.74 -2.57
N TYR A 416 -13.15 19.98 -1.31
CA TYR A 416 -14.04 20.43 -0.24
C TYR A 416 -13.90 21.92 0.10
N GLY A 417 -13.22 22.71 -0.74
CA GLY A 417 -12.86 24.10 -0.42
C GLY A 417 -14.04 25.04 -0.17
N GLU A 418 -15.21 24.76 -0.74
CA GLU A 418 -16.44 25.55 -0.51
C GLU A 418 -17.09 25.25 0.85
N GLU A 419 -16.87 24.06 1.40
CA GLU A 419 -17.54 23.55 2.60
C GLU A 419 -16.64 23.54 3.83
N VAL A 420 -15.35 23.83 3.66
CA VAL A 420 -14.31 23.74 4.69
C VAL A 420 -13.44 25.00 4.69
N VAL A 421 -13.10 25.49 5.89
CA VAL A 421 -12.04 26.46 6.10
C VAL A 421 -10.84 25.78 6.78
N LEU A 422 -9.65 25.97 6.20
CA LEU A 422 -8.39 25.60 6.84
C LEU A 422 -7.71 26.85 7.39
N ASN A 423 -7.58 26.94 8.71
CA ASN A 423 -6.80 27.98 9.37
C ASN A 423 -5.41 27.45 9.73
N ILE A 424 -4.37 28.11 9.21
CA ILE A 424 -2.98 27.77 9.53
C ILE A 424 -2.47 28.73 10.60
N ARG A 425 -2.02 28.17 11.73
CA ARG A 425 -1.41 28.90 12.85
C ARG A 425 0.04 28.49 13.02
N PHE A 426 0.97 29.41 12.92
CA PHE A 426 2.38 29.09 13.12
C PHE A 426 2.79 29.13 14.58
N ILE A 427 3.77 28.30 14.97
CA ILE A 427 4.43 28.36 16.28
C ILE A 427 5.72 29.19 16.18
N PRO A 428 5.70 30.47 16.56
CA PRO A 428 6.90 31.31 16.64
C PRO A 428 7.88 30.88 17.75
N ASP A 429 9.12 31.37 17.69
CA ASP A 429 10.13 31.19 18.74
C ASP A 429 10.26 32.48 19.54
N PHE A 430 9.71 32.49 20.75
CA PHE A 430 9.76 33.67 21.61
C PHE A 430 11.10 33.87 22.29
N ARG A 431 11.95 32.83 22.37
CA ARG A 431 13.27 32.94 23.01
C ARG A 431 14.27 33.65 22.11
N HIS A 432 14.07 33.58 20.79
CA HIS A 432 14.95 34.19 19.79
C HIS A 432 14.11 35.00 18.78
N GLN A 433 13.82 36.24 19.12
CA GLN A 433 12.90 37.09 18.35
C GLN A 433 13.35 37.29 16.89
N ASP A 434 14.65 37.46 16.67
CA ASP A 434 15.26 37.74 15.36
C ASP A 434 15.67 36.49 14.56
N ASN A 435 15.18 35.30 14.93
CA ASN A 435 15.54 34.09 14.21
C ASN A 435 14.83 33.99 12.84
N GLU A 436 15.40 33.20 11.94
CA GLU A 436 14.86 32.97 10.60
C GLU A 436 13.43 32.43 10.63
N LYS A 437 13.08 31.63 11.64
CA LYS A 437 11.72 31.11 11.82
C LYS A 437 10.69 32.23 11.96
N ASN A 438 10.92 33.17 12.88
CA ASN A 438 10.01 34.29 13.07
C ASN A 438 9.98 35.22 11.86
N LEU A 439 11.12 35.43 11.19
CA LEU A 439 11.19 36.20 9.95
C LEU A 439 10.27 35.61 8.87
N VAL A 440 10.34 34.30 8.65
CA VAL A 440 9.49 33.59 7.69
C VAL A 440 8.02 33.61 8.11
N ILE A 441 7.72 33.38 9.40
CA ILE A 441 6.34 33.44 9.90
C ILE A 441 5.76 34.83 9.66
N ARG A 442 6.49 35.90 10.00
CA ARG A 442 6.05 37.28 9.78
C ARG A 442 5.80 37.55 8.30
N HIS A 443 6.71 37.10 7.44
CA HIS A 443 6.55 37.24 6.00
C HIS A 443 5.28 36.54 5.49
N LEU A 444 5.05 35.28 5.87
CA LEU A 444 3.88 34.51 5.46
C LEU A 444 2.57 35.14 5.98
N LEU A 445 2.55 35.60 7.23
CA LEU A 445 1.39 36.28 7.82
C LEU A 445 1.13 37.65 7.17
N SER A 446 2.17 38.35 6.69
CA SER A 446 2.03 39.61 5.94
C SER A 446 1.37 39.43 4.58
N LEU A 447 1.31 38.20 4.06
CA LEU A 447 0.60 37.85 2.82
C LEU A 447 -0.89 37.56 3.07
N LYS A 448 -1.39 37.69 4.31
CA LYS A 448 -2.79 37.42 4.63
C LYS A 448 -3.74 38.19 3.71
N GLY A 449 -4.70 37.48 3.13
CA GLY A 449 -5.75 38.06 2.26
C GLY A 449 -5.27 38.43 0.85
N THR A 450 -3.99 38.21 0.53
CA THR A 450 -3.47 38.41 -0.82
C THR A 450 -3.81 37.21 -1.71
N PRO A 451 -4.04 37.39 -3.02
CA PRO A 451 -4.26 36.28 -3.95
C PRO A 451 -3.07 35.29 -4.02
N GLN A 452 -1.86 35.74 -3.65
CA GLN A 452 -0.66 34.92 -3.70
C GLN A 452 -0.45 34.04 -2.46
N MET A 453 -1.22 34.25 -1.38
CA MET A 453 -1.03 33.59 -0.07
C MET A 453 -0.95 32.07 -0.15
N ALA A 454 -1.90 31.43 -0.86
CA ALA A 454 -1.95 29.97 -1.01
C ALA A 454 -0.71 29.44 -1.75
N ASN A 455 -0.35 30.09 -2.86
CA ASN A 455 0.84 29.73 -3.64
C ASN A 455 2.13 29.96 -2.84
N ALA A 456 2.20 31.03 -2.06
CA ALA A 456 3.33 31.34 -1.21
C ALA A 456 3.55 30.28 -0.11
N LEU A 457 2.48 29.79 0.52
CA LEU A 457 2.57 28.69 1.49
C LEU A 457 3.11 27.41 0.84
N ASN A 458 2.53 27.02 -0.30
CA ASN A 458 2.96 25.86 -1.08
C ASN A 458 4.44 25.96 -1.48
N ASP A 459 4.84 27.09 -2.05
CA ASP A 459 6.20 27.33 -2.52
C ASP A 459 7.21 27.43 -1.37
N TRP A 460 6.83 28.03 -0.23
CA TRP A 460 7.71 28.07 0.93
C TRP A 460 8.08 26.66 1.38
N TYR A 461 7.09 25.77 1.55
CA TYR A 461 7.35 24.40 2.01
C TYR A 461 8.20 23.58 1.02
N ALA A 462 8.16 23.91 -0.27
CA ALA A 462 8.97 23.29 -1.32
C ALA A 462 10.38 23.89 -1.42
N LEU A 463 10.52 25.21 -1.37
CA LEU A 463 11.78 25.93 -1.58
C LEU A 463 12.66 25.99 -0.32
N ARG A 464 12.07 26.41 0.81
CA ARG A 464 12.74 26.64 2.11
C ARG A 464 14.01 27.52 2.01
N ASP A 465 13.98 28.51 1.13
CA ASP A 465 15.06 29.49 0.90
C ASP A 465 14.46 30.89 0.96
N TYR A 466 14.69 31.60 2.07
CA TYR A 466 14.06 32.90 2.32
C TYR A 466 14.45 33.96 1.29
N GLU A 467 15.70 33.95 0.81
CA GLU A 467 16.20 34.96 -0.14
C GLU A 467 15.57 34.81 -1.52
N LYS A 468 15.27 33.58 -1.93
CA LYS A 468 14.47 33.32 -3.14
C LYS A 468 13.00 33.59 -2.90
N PHE A 469 12.47 33.13 -1.77
CA PHE A 469 11.06 33.27 -1.41
C PHE A 469 10.60 34.73 -1.40
N LYS A 470 11.34 35.62 -0.71
CA LYS A 470 10.99 37.05 -0.64
C LYS A 470 11.01 37.78 -1.99
N LYS A 471 11.73 37.25 -2.98
CA LYS A 471 11.75 37.80 -4.34
C LYS A 471 10.55 37.35 -5.16
N LEU A 472 10.07 36.13 -4.92
CA LEU A 472 8.87 35.58 -5.57
C LEU A 472 7.59 36.20 -4.98
N TYR A 473 7.60 36.43 -3.67
CA TYR A 473 6.46 36.96 -2.92
C TYR A 473 6.87 38.22 -2.16
N PRO A 474 7.04 39.38 -2.83
CA PRO A 474 7.35 40.62 -2.15
C PRO A 474 6.18 41.08 -1.27
N ILE A 475 6.48 41.69 -0.13
CA ILE A 475 5.50 42.30 0.79
C ILE A 475 5.78 43.79 0.91
N ASP A 476 4.73 44.59 1.00
CA ASP A 476 4.83 46.06 1.15
C ASP A 476 5.26 46.44 2.57
N GLU A 477 4.63 45.81 3.56
CA GLU A 477 4.91 46.02 4.99
C GLU A 477 4.95 44.66 5.69
N MET A 478 5.96 44.47 6.54
CA MET A 478 6.10 43.26 7.34
C MET A 478 5.42 43.48 8.69
N ILE A 479 4.52 42.56 9.08
CA ILE A 479 3.90 42.58 10.41
C ILE A 479 4.96 42.63 11.52
N GLU A 480 4.65 43.20 12.67
CA GLU A 480 5.61 43.37 13.76
C GLU A 480 5.83 42.07 14.55
N HIS A 481 6.97 41.98 15.25
CA HIS A 481 7.23 40.80 16.10
C HIS A 481 6.19 40.67 17.23
N SER A 482 5.73 41.80 17.77
CA SER A 482 4.68 41.85 18.79
C SER A 482 3.37 41.21 18.36
N ASP A 483 3.08 41.19 17.06
CA ASP A 483 1.85 40.60 16.50
C ASP A 483 1.85 39.06 16.59
N LEU A 484 3.01 38.46 16.88
CA LEU A 484 3.14 37.04 17.14
C LEU A 484 2.76 36.65 18.58
N LEU A 485 2.68 37.60 19.52
CA LEU A 485 2.43 37.32 20.93
C LEU A 485 1.12 36.54 21.19
N PRO A 486 -0.03 36.89 20.56
CA PRO A 486 -1.26 36.12 20.72
C PRO A 486 -1.10 34.63 20.34
N TYR A 487 -0.26 34.34 19.34
CA TYR A 487 0.04 32.97 18.91
C TYR A 487 0.85 32.20 19.97
N SER A 488 1.78 32.85 20.70
CA SER A 488 2.44 32.21 21.87
C SER A 488 1.41 31.78 22.86
N VAL A 489 0.59 32.75 23.25
CA VAL A 489 -0.29 32.64 24.41
C VAL A 489 -1.28 31.54 24.13
N TRP A 490 -1.81 31.47 22.92
CA TRP A 490 -2.71 30.42 22.49
C TRP A 490 -2.03 29.03 22.47
N VAL A 491 -0.81 28.91 21.94
CA VAL A 491 -0.02 27.65 21.94
C VAL A 491 0.23 27.16 23.37
N ASP A 492 0.63 28.07 24.26
CA ASP A 492 0.93 27.77 25.67
C ASP A 492 -0.34 27.39 26.45
N GLN A 493 -1.45 28.10 26.22
CA GLN A 493 -2.76 27.84 26.85
C GLN A 493 -3.33 26.47 26.49
N LEU A 494 -3.21 26.07 25.22
CA LEU A 494 -3.67 24.76 24.74
C LEU A 494 -2.65 23.64 24.96
N GLY A 495 -1.46 23.94 25.50
CA GLY A 495 -0.42 22.95 25.76
C GLY A 495 0.08 22.26 24.49
N ILE A 496 0.21 22.99 23.38
CA ILE A 496 0.64 22.41 22.11
C ILE A 496 2.16 22.20 22.12
N ASP A 497 2.58 20.95 22.18
CA ASP A 497 3.99 20.54 22.33
C ASP A 497 4.63 20.01 21.02
N ALA A 498 3.83 19.81 19.97
CA ALA A 498 4.28 19.27 18.69
C ALA A 498 3.57 19.90 17.48
N THR A 499 4.23 19.84 16.32
CA THR A 499 3.67 20.24 15.01
C THR A 499 3.87 19.12 13.99
N PRO A 500 2.90 18.85 13.09
CA PRO A 500 1.60 19.50 13.03
C PRO A 500 0.67 19.01 14.16
N THR A 501 -0.09 19.92 14.76
CA THR A 501 -1.24 19.58 15.61
C THR A 501 -2.50 20.04 14.88
N ILE A 502 -3.46 19.13 14.72
CA ILE A 502 -4.67 19.37 13.94
C ILE A 502 -5.87 19.42 14.87
N PHE A 503 -6.75 20.38 14.62
CA PHE A 503 -8.08 20.43 15.21
C PHE A 503 -9.14 20.41 14.11
N VAL A 504 -10.26 19.75 14.40
CA VAL A 504 -11.46 19.71 13.55
C VAL A 504 -12.61 20.17 14.41
N ASN A 505 -13.26 21.27 14.03
CA ASN A 505 -14.40 21.88 14.75
C ASN A 505 -14.15 22.00 16.27
N GLY A 506 -13.03 22.60 16.66
CA GLY A 506 -12.68 22.76 18.08
C GLY A 506 -12.02 21.55 18.73
N ARG A 507 -12.01 20.37 18.09
CA ARG A 507 -11.56 19.11 18.72
C ARG A 507 -10.24 18.63 18.16
N LYS A 508 -9.31 18.28 19.03
CA LYS A 508 -7.96 17.84 18.65
C LYS A 508 -8.00 16.48 17.96
N LEU A 509 -7.34 16.36 16.82
CA LEU A 509 -7.16 15.08 16.14
C LEU A 509 -6.01 14.31 16.80
N GLU A 510 -6.33 13.22 17.49
CA GLU A 510 -5.36 12.39 18.21
C GLU A 510 -5.25 10.97 17.64
N LYS A 511 -4.20 10.24 18.07
CA LYS A 511 -3.98 8.85 17.69
C LYS A 511 -5.23 8.01 18.02
N PRO A 512 -5.67 7.11 17.12
CA PRO A 512 -4.94 6.60 15.94
C PRO A 512 -5.09 7.44 14.65
N TYR A 513 -5.75 8.60 14.69
CA TYR A 513 -6.03 9.42 13.51
C TYR A 513 -4.96 10.49 13.25
N TYR A 514 -4.76 10.79 11.96
CA TYR A 514 -3.80 11.77 11.45
C TYR A 514 -4.45 12.56 10.31
N ALA A 515 -3.87 13.71 9.92
CA ALA A 515 -4.39 14.58 8.87
C ALA A 515 -4.77 13.82 7.58
N ARG A 516 -3.87 12.93 7.11
CA ARG A 516 -4.08 12.05 5.95
C ARG A 516 -5.34 11.19 5.97
N HIS A 517 -5.94 10.95 7.14
CA HIS A 517 -7.16 10.17 7.30
C HIS A 517 -8.42 11.03 7.11
N LEU A 518 -8.32 12.37 7.20
CA LEU A 518 -9.48 13.26 7.05
C LEU A 518 -10.13 13.16 5.68
N LYS A 519 -9.39 12.77 4.64
CA LYS A 519 -9.94 12.47 3.31
C LYS A 519 -11.03 11.40 3.30
N TYR A 520 -11.12 10.56 4.34
CA TYR A 520 -12.17 9.55 4.48
C TYR A 520 -13.38 10.07 5.27
N HIS A 521 -13.21 11.15 6.03
CA HIS A 521 -14.16 11.57 7.06
C HIS A 521 -14.77 12.94 6.80
N LEU A 522 -14.18 13.76 5.91
CA LEU A 522 -14.67 15.12 5.66
C LEU A 522 -16.11 15.18 5.19
N ARG A 523 -16.53 14.31 4.25
CA ARG A 523 -17.94 14.21 3.84
C ARG A 523 -18.85 13.99 5.05
N GLY A 524 -18.56 12.98 5.88
CA GLY A 524 -19.37 12.70 7.07
C GLY A 524 -19.37 13.84 8.09
N ILE A 525 -18.24 14.56 8.25
CA ILE A 525 -18.18 15.77 9.09
C ILE A 525 -19.10 16.87 8.55
N ILE A 526 -19.06 17.10 7.24
CA ILE A 526 -19.85 18.13 6.56
C ILE A 526 -21.35 17.81 6.66
N GLU A 527 -21.75 16.57 6.33
CA GLU A 527 -23.13 16.10 6.39
C GLU A 527 -23.70 16.20 7.82
N LYS A 528 -22.94 15.72 8.82
CA LYS A 528 -23.33 15.80 10.23
C LYS A 528 -23.55 17.24 10.69
N ASN A 529 -22.68 18.17 10.29
CA ASN A 529 -22.85 19.57 10.65
C ASN A 529 -24.03 20.21 9.93
N ALA A 530 -24.28 19.87 8.66
CA ALA A 530 -25.46 20.36 7.94
C ALA A 530 -26.78 19.97 8.64
N GLU A 531 -26.88 18.76 9.19
CA GLU A 531 -28.06 18.31 9.97
C GLU A 531 -28.26 19.07 11.29
N VAL A 532 -27.19 19.60 11.90
CA VAL A 532 -27.28 20.39 13.15
C VAL A 532 -27.77 21.82 12.89
N PHE A 533 -27.57 22.35 11.68
CA PHE A 533 -27.96 23.71 11.30
C PHE A 533 -29.24 23.79 10.45
N ALA A 534 -29.81 22.63 10.06
CA ALA A 534 -31.14 22.51 9.45
C ALA A 534 -32.24 22.39 10.52
#